data_AF-A0A3D4W5W0-F1
#
_entry.id   AF-A0A3D4W5W0-F1
#
_cell.length_a   1.000
_cell.length_b   1.000
_cell.length_c   1.000
_cell.angle_alpha   90.00
_cell.angle_beta   90.00
_cell.angle_gamma   90.00
#
_symmetry.space_group_name_H-M   'P 1'
#
loop_
_entity.id
_entity.type
_entity.pdbx_description
1 polymer ?
#
loop_
_entity_poly.entity_id
_entity_poly.type
_entity_poly.pdbx_seq_one_letter_code
_entity_poly.pdbx_strand_id
1 'polypeptide(L)'
;SRKSRDNPYRDYYIWRDEPNNWESFFGGKAWEYDSVTLQYYYHKFDVRMADLNWGNPAVAEEISRVLRFWLDLGVDGFRMDVINFLTTDGILSDNPMKDGSQQH
;
A
#
# COMPACT_ATOMS: atom_id res chain seq x y z
N SER A 1 -6.87 9.82 5.52
CA SER A 1 -6.48 9.78 4.10
C SER A 1 -7.65 10.06 3.13
N ARG A 2 -8.66 9.18 3.01
CA ARG A 2 -9.76 9.30 2.02
C ARG A 2 -10.71 10.52 2.19
N LYS A 3 -10.70 11.19 3.35
CA LYS A 3 -11.61 12.31 3.63
C LYS A 3 -11.41 13.53 2.71
N SER A 4 -10.17 13.83 2.33
CA SER A 4 -9.82 14.86 1.35
C SER A 4 -8.38 14.68 0.88
N ARG A 5 -8.00 15.34 -0.23
CA ARG A 5 -6.61 15.38 -0.72
C ARG A 5 -5.67 16.14 0.23
N ASP A 6 -6.18 17.13 0.97
CA ASP A 6 -5.40 17.93 1.93
C ASP A 6 -5.36 17.33 3.34
N ASN A 7 -5.84 16.09 3.51
CA ASN A 7 -5.85 15.44 4.81
C ASN A 7 -4.40 15.21 5.31
N PRO A 8 -4.08 15.44 6.60
CA PRO A 8 -2.71 15.23 7.10
C PRO A 8 -2.24 13.77 6.97
N TYR A 9 -3.16 12.82 6.89
CA TYR A 9 -2.87 11.41 6.64
C TYR A 9 -3.04 11.03 5.16
N ARG A 10 -3.04 11.97 4.22
CA ARG A 10 -3.20 11.67 2.79
C ARG A 10 -2.10 10.72 2.35
N ASP A 11 -0.86 11.11 2.63
CA ASP A 11 0.36 10.41 2.25
C ASP A 11 0.69 9.19 3.14
N TYR A 12 -0.27 8.72 3.95
CA TYR A 12 -0.13 7.42 4.63
C TYR A 12 -0.39 6.24 3.68
N TYR A 13 -1.07 6.51 2.57
CA TYR A 13 -1.40 5.53 1.54
C TYR A 13 -0.92 6.04 0.19
N ILE A 14 -0.83 5.14 -0.76
CA ILE A 14 -0.36 5.44 -2.11
C ILE A 14 -1.57 5.87 -2.96
N TRP A 15 -1.51 7.08 -3.52
CA TRP A 15 -2.55 7.67 -4.36
C TRP A 15 -2.00 8.13 -5.72
N ARG A 16 -2.81 8.04 -6.78
CA ARG A 16 -2.48 8.59 -8.10
C ARG A 16 -3.72 9.17 -8.80
N ASP A 17 -3.49 10.13 -9.69
CA ASP A 17 -4.55 10.61 -10.59
C ASP A 17 -4.90 9.55 -11.65
N GLU A 18 -3.89 8.84 -12.18
CA GLU A 18 -4.06 7.76 -13.17
C GLU A 18 -3.33 6.47 -12.73
N PRO A 19 -3.94 5.29 -12.90
CA PRO A 19 -3.33 4.01 -12.55
C PRO A 19 -2.36 3.55 -13.65
N ASN A 20 -1.39 2.70 -13.29
CA ASN A 20 -0.61 1.92 -14.26
C ASN A 20 -1.25 0.53 -14.43
N ASN A 21 -0.62 -0.36 -15.20
CA ASN A 21 -1.16 -1.69 -15.47
C ASN A 21 -1.04 -2.69 -14.31
N TRP A 22 -0.57 -2.29 -13.12
CA TRP A 22 -0.29 -3.22 -12.03
C TRP A 22 -1.52 -4.04 -11.62
N GLU A 23 -1.29 -5.34 -11.41
CA GLU A 23 -2.30 -6.31 -11.02
C GLU A 23 -2.19 -6.68 -9.54
N SER A 24 -3.34 -6.99 -8.93
CA SER A 24 -3.41 -7.52 -7.58
C SER A 24 -2.94 -8.97 -7.56
N PHE A 25 -2.25 -9.39 -6.51
CA PHE A 25 -1.93 -10.79 -6.27
C PHE A 25 -3.17 -11.68 -6.08
N PHE A 26 -4.34 -11.09 -5.82
CA PHE A 26 -5.63 -11.79 -5.77
C PHE A 26 -6.43 -11.70 -7.08
N GLY A 27 -5.84 -11.13 -8.13
CA GLY A 27 -6.42 -10.97 -9.45
C GLY A 27 -7.14 -9.64 -9.65
N GLY A 28 -7.19 -9.19 -10.91
CA GLY A 28 -7.72 -7.88 -11.27
C GLY A 28 -6.70 -6.76 -11.09
N LYS A 29 -7.15 -5.51 -11.20
CA LYS A 29 -6.29 -4.33 -11.07
C LYS A 29 -5.86 -4.13 -9.62
N ALA A 30 -4.64 -3.63 -9.40
CA ALA A 30 -4.15 -3.21 -8.08
C ALA A 30 -4.51 -1.76 -7.72
N TRP A 31 -5.39 -1.14 -8.50
CA TRP A 31 -5.80 0.25 -8.34
C TRP A 31 -7.32 0.35 -8.28
N GLU A 32 -7.82 0.97 -7.23
CA GLU A 32 -9.25 1.18 -7.02
C GLU A 32 -9.56 2.67 -6.99
N TYR A 33 -10.61 3.08 -7.71
CA TYR A 33 -10.99 4.48 -7.84
C TYR A 33 -11.77 4.96 -6.62
N ASP A 34 -11.31 6.04 -6.00
CA ASP A 34 -12.07 6.73 -4.96
C ASP A 34 -12.83 7.93 -5.54
N SER A 35 -14.15 7.79 -5.62
CA SER A 35 -15.05 8.84 -6.09
C SER A 35 -15.10 10.09 -5.20
N VAL A 36 -14.65 10.02 -3.95
CA VAL A 36 -14.61 11.18 -3.04
C VAL A 36 -13.45 12.10 -3.37
N THR A 37 -12.26 11.54 -3.62
CA THR A 37 -11.04 12.31 -3.89
C THR A 37 -10.65 12.34 -5.36
N LEU A 38 -11.41 11.63 -6.22
CA LEU A 38 -11.21 11.51 -7.67
C LEU A 38 -9.81 11.00 -8.03
N GLN A 39 -9.28 10.08 -7.22
CA GLN A 39 -7.96 9.48 -7.39
C GLN A 39 -8.04 7.97 -7.16
N TYR A 40 -7.07 7.24 -7.69
CA TYR A 40 -6.91 5.82 -7.45
C TYR A 40 -6.01 5.60 -6.23
N TYR A 41 -6.38 4.65 -5.37
CA TYR A 41 -5.47 4.14 -4.34
C TYR A 41 -4.94 2.76 -4.72
N TYR A 42 -3.73 2.47 -4.29
CA TYR A 42 -3.07 1.21 -4.55
C TYR A 42 -3.42 0.14 -3.50
N HIS A 43 -3.62 -1.09 -3.96
CA HIS A 43 -3.78 -2.28 -3.13
C HIS A 43 -3.12 -3.51 -3.80
N LYS A 44 -2.12 -4.12 -3.17
CA LYS A 44 -1.44 -5.33 -3.65
C LYS A 44 -2.34 -6.55 -3.65
N PHE A 45 -3.28 -6.59 -2.70
CA PHE A 45 -4.14 -7.73 -2.46
C PHE A 45 -5.62 -7.32 -2.66
N ASP A 46 -6.47 -7.56 -1.68
CA ASP A 46 -7.89 -7.19 -1.73
C ASP A 46 -8.08 -5.67 -1.75
N VAL A 47 -9.12 -5.18 -2.42
CA VAL A 47 -9.48 -3.75 -2.50
C VAL A 47 -9.64 -3.09 -1.13
N ARG A 48 -9.96 -3.85 -0.08
CA ARG A 48 -10.08 -3.35 1.30
C ARG A 48 -8.73 -3.20 2.01
N MET A 49 -7.65 -3.73 1.43
CA MET A 49 -6.29 -3.74 1.96
C MET A 49 -5.45 -2.68 1.26
N ALA A 50 -5.79 -1.39 1.45
CA ALA A 50 -5.02 -0.30 0.90
C ALA A 50 -3.58 -0.29 1.44
N ASP A 51 -2.60 -0.24 0.55
CA ASP A 51 -1.18 -0.31 0.90
C ASP A 51 -0.70 0.98 1.56
N LEU A 52 0.07 0.81 2.64
CA LEU A 52 0.73 1.91 3.33
C LEU A 52 1.90 2.44 2.48
N ASN A 53 2.07 3.76 2.46
CA ASN A 53 3.24 4.39 1.86
C ASN A 53 4.44 4.33 2.83
N TRP A 54 5.25 3.29 2.73
CA TRP A 54 6.47 3.13 3.54
C TRP A 54 7.59 4.14 3.20
N GLY A 55 7.47 4.87 2.09
CA GLY A 55 8.33 6.01 1.79
C GLY A 55 8.06 7.23 2.69
N ASN A 56 6.93 7.27 3.39
CA ASN A 56 6.60 8.30 4.36
C ASN A 56 7.18 7.93 5.75
N PRO A 57 8.14 8.70 6.29
CA PRO A 57 8.74 8.40 7.60
C PRO A 57 7.73 8.33 8.75
N ALA A 58 6.62 9.08 8.67
CA ALA A 58 5.58 9.04 9.69
C ALA A 58 4.87 7.68 9.74
N VAL A 59 4.69 7.02 8.59
CA VAL A 59 4.12 5.66 8.52
C VAL A 59 5.02 4.67 9.24
N ALA A 60 6.33 4.70 8.95
CA ALA A 60 7.29 3.82 9.60
C ALA A 60 7.35 4.05 11.12
N GLU A 61 7.25 5.30 11.56
CA GLU A 61 7.18 5.65 12.97
C GLU A 61 5.90 5.11 13.64
N GLU A 62 4.73 5.28 13.03
CA GLU A 62 3.47 4.75 13.58
C GLU A 62 3.48 3.22 13.65
N ILE A 63 3.98 2.52 12.61
CA ILE A 63 4.10 1.05 12.68
C ILE A 63 5.10 0.64 13.76
N SER A 64 6.19 1.38 13.95
CA SER A 64 7.11 1.13 15.06
C SER A 64 6.42 1.27 16.43
N ARG A 65 5.50 2.23 16.58
CA ARG A 65 4.70 2.37 17.81
C ARG A 65 3.72 1.20 18.00
N VAL A 66 3.11 0.70 16.93
CA VAL A 66 2.27 -0.51 16.98
C VAL A 66 3.07 -1.73 17.43
N LEU A 67 4.29 -1.91 16.90
CA LEU A 67 5.18 -3.00 17.35
C LEU A 67 5.55 -2.85 18.82
N ARG A 68 5.93 -1.63 19.26
CA ARG A 68 6.24 -1.35 20.68
C ARG A 68 5.06 -1.63 21.60
N PHE A 69 3.85 -1.24 21.22
CA PHE A 69 2.65 -1.53 22.00
C PHE A 69 2.52 -3.02 22.33
N TRP A 70 2.77 -3.91 21.37
CA TRP A 70 2.71 -5.35 21.60
C TRP A 70 3.90 -5.89 22.41
N LEU A 71 5.10 -5.34 22.20
CA LEU A 71 6.27 -5.67 23.02
C LEU A 71 6.08 -5.26 24.49
N ASP A 72 5.48 -4.09 24.74
CA ASP A 72 5.19 -3.59 26.09
C ASP A 72 4.15 -4.46 26.82
N LEU A 73 3.32 -5.20 26.08
CA LEU A 73 2.40 -6.21 26.62
C LEU A 73 3.05 -7.57 26.87
N GLY A 74 4.33 -7.74 26.53
CA GLY A 74 5.11 -8.96 26.79
C GLY A 74 5.14 -9.98 25.66
N VAL A 75 4.86 -9.59 24.41
CA VAL A 75 5.05 -10.47 23.24
C VAL A 75 6.56 -10.66 22.98
N ASP A 76 7.02 -11.90 22.81
CA ASP A 76 8.44 -12.23 22.60
C ASP A 76 8.95 -11.99 21.17
N GLY A 77 8.06 -11.81 20.19
CA GLY A 77 8.46 -11.56 18.81
C GLY A 77 7.30 -11.55 17.82
N PHE A 78 7.63 -11.27 16.56
CA PHE A 78 6.66 -11.13 15.48
C PHE A 78 7.01 -12.03 14.30
N ARG A 79 5.99 -12.63 13.69
CA ARG A 79 6.07 -13.14 12.32
C ARG A 79 5.62 -12.02 11.39
N MET A 80 6.53 -11.53 10.56
CA MET A 80 6.24 -10.48 9.57
C MET A 80 5.70 -11.10 8.29
N ASP A 81 4.39 -10.96 8.05
CA ASP A 81 3.78 -11.40 6.79
C ASP A 81 4.17 -10.49 5.63
N VAL A 82 4.38 -11.07 4.45
CA VAL A 82 4.67 -10.34 3.19
C VAL A 82 5.71 -9.22 3.32
N ILE A 83 6.70 -9.40 4.21
CA ILE A 83 7.71 -8.38 4.51
C ILE A 83 8.57 -7.98 3.31
N ASN A 84 8.69 -8.89 2.33
CA ASN A 84 9.38 -8.64 1.07
C ASN A 84 8.61 -7.70 0.13
N PHE A 85 7.33 -7.40 0.42
CA PHE A 85 6.49 -6.46 -0.35
C PHE A 85 6.23 -5.15 0.38
N LEU A 86 7.02 -4.85 1.43
CA LEU A 86 6.78 -3.69 2.28
C LEU A 86 6.82 -2.37 1.51
N THR A 87 7.77 -2.23 0.60
CA THR A 87 7.91 -1.05 -0.26
C THR A 87 7.49 -1.39 -1.69
N THR A 88 6.94 -0.40 -2.37
CA THR A 88 7.09 -0.27 -3.81
C THR A 88 8.36 0.55 -4.02
N ASP A 89 9.30 0.14 -4.86
CA ASP A 89 10.50 0.93 -5.22
C ASP A 89 10.09 2.21 -6.02
N GLY A 90 9.27 3.05 -5.41
CA GLY A 90 8.38 3.98 -6.09
C GLY A 90 7.21 3.31 -6.82
N ILE A 91 6.25 4.12 -7.27
CA ILE A 91 5.29 3.67 -8.29
C ILE A 91 5.95 3.84 -9.64
N LEU A 92 6.38 2.72 -10.22
CA LEU A 92 7.06 2.68 -11.51
C LEU A 92 6.05 2.73 -12.67
N SER A 93 6.60 2.66 -13.88
CA SER A 93 5.83 2.43 -15.10
C SER A 93 5.14 1.05 -15.09
N ASP A 94 4.43 0.76 -16.16
CA ASP A 94 3.79 -0.55 -16.36
C ASP A 94 4.76 -1.72 -16.18
N ASN A 95 4.28 -2.77 -15.53
CA ASN A 95 4.95 -4.05 -15.41
C ASN A 95 4.94 -4.77 -16.77
N PRO A 96 5.99 -5.55 -17.08
CA PRO A 96 6.04 -6.32 -18.31
C PRO A 96 5.02 -7.46 -18.30
N MET A 97 4.49 -7.78 -19.48
CA MET A 97 3.58 -8.90 -19.70
C MET A 97 4.32 -10.04 -20.41
N LYS A 98 4.13 -11.28 -19.94
CA LYS A 98 4.67 -12.48 -20.59
C LYS A 98 3.59 -13.57 -20.61
N ASP A 99 3.32 -14.14 -21.79
CA ASP A 99 2.36 -15.24 -21.96
C ASP A 99 0.96 -14.96 -21.38
N GLY A 100 0.53 -13.70 -21.39
CA GLY A 100 -0.76 -13.27 -20.87
C GLY A 100 -0.81 -13.03 -19.35
N SER A 101 0.31 -13.15 -18.63
CA SER A 101 0.42 -12.81 -17.22
C SER A 101 1.36 -11.62 -16.99
N GLN A 102 1.07 -10.84 -15.95
CA GLN A 102 1.97 -9.80 -15.49
C GLN A 102 3.16 -10.40 -14.72
N GLN A 103 4.35 -9.86 -14.97
CA GLN A 103 5.51 -10.11 -14.12
C GLN A 103 5.58 -9.00 -13.06
N HIS A 104 5.40 -9.39 -11.80
CA HIS A 104 5.47 -8.50 -10.63
C HIS A 104 6.90 -8.19 -10.22
#